data_AF-A0A059WSB6-F1
#
_entry.id   AF-A0A059WSB6-F1
#
_cell.length_a   1.000
_cell.length_b   1.000
_cell.length_c   1.000
_cell.angle_alpha   90.00
_cell.angle_beta   90.00
_cell.angle_gamma   90.00
#
_symmetry.space_group_name_H-M   'P 1'
#
loop_
_entity.id
_entity.type
_entity.pdbx_description
1 polymer ?
#
loop_
_entity_poly.entity_id
_entity_poly.type
_entity_poly.pdbx_seq_one_letter_code
_entity_poly.pdbx_strand_id
1 'polypeptide(L)'
;MKKTETDQDSSRGEWAYGRLKKEIANGAMGPGSRVRENEIAERPGISRTPVREALRRLEAEGLIVHAPHQGAIIAELDHQAVIELYDMRETLEGTAARYAARHASEAEIQDLGELVESEQENVGDYNALAQLNKALTV
;
A
#
# COMPACT_ATOMS: atom_id res chain seq x y z
N MET A 1 30.56 -20.63 -3.96
CA MET A 1 29.55 -20.74 -2.88
C MET A 1 29.07 -19.35 -2.44
N LYS A 2 28.48 -18.52 -3.32
CA LYS A 2 28.01 -17.15 -3.00
C LYS A 2 26.53 -16.89 -3.33
N LYS A 3 25.80 -17.90 -3.82
CA LYS A 3 24.44 -17.74 -4.37
C LYS A 3 23.33 -17.84 -3.31
N THR A 4 23.63 -18.34 -2.10
CA THR A 4 22.64 -18.66 -1.08
C THR A 4 22.39 -17.52 -0.07
N GLU A 5 23.39 -16.67 0.21
CA GLU A 5 23.24 -15.54 1.16
C GLU A 5 22.43 -14.38 0.56
N THR A 6 22.67 -14.05 -0.71
CA THR A 6 21.96 -12.93 -1.39
C THR A 6 20.46 -13.19 -1.57
N ASP A 7 20.08 -14.46 -1.77
CA ASP A 7 18.68 -14.86 -1.98
C ASP A 7 17.89 -14.87 -0.67
N GLN A 8 18.54 -15.24 0.44
CA GLN A 8 17.96 -15.18 1.78
C GLN A 8 17.78 -13.75 2.29
N ASP A 9 18.72 -12.85 2.00
CA ASP A 9 18.61 -11.44 2.39
C ASP A 9 17.55 -10.69 1.56
N SER A 10 17.42 -11.02 0.27
CA SER A 10 16.32 -10.52 -0.58
C SER A 10 14.96 -10.96 -0.03
N SER A 11 14.83 -12.25 0.32
CA SER A 11 13.62 -12.82 0.92
C SER A 11 13.28 -12.17 2.28
N ARG A 12 14.28 -11.89 3.13
CA ARG A 12 14.08 -11.19 4.41
C ARG A 12 13.71 -9.73 4.24
N GLY A 13 14.26 -9.05 3.24
CA GLY A 13 13.88 -7.68 2.87
C GLY A 13 12.42 -7.61 2.41
N GLU A 14 12.00 -8.53 1.54
CA GLU A 14 10.62 -8.63 1.07
C GLU A 14 9.66 -8.93 2.23
N TRP A 15 10.02 -9.87 3.10
CA TRP A 15 9.24 -10.17 4.30
C TRP A 15 9.12 -8.96 5.22
N ALA A 16 10.22 -8.25 5.48
CA ALA A 16 10.22 -7.07 6.33
C ALA A 16 9.35 -5.95 5.74
N TYR A 17 9.44 -5.73 4.43
CA TYR A 17 8.60 -4.80 3.69
C TYR A 17 7.11 -5.16 3.82
N GLY A 18 6.73 -6.41 3.51
CA GLY A 18 5.35 -6.85 3.56
C GLY A 18 4.74 -6.76 4.96
N ARG A 19 5.53 -7.10 5.99
CA ARG A 19 5.12 -6.95 7.39
C ARG A 19 4.88 -5.49 7.75
N LEU A 20 5.86 -4.62 7.52
CA LEU A 20 5.77 -3.21 7.88
C LEU A 20 4.64 -2.52 7.13
N LYS A 21 4.48 -2.80 5.83
CA LYS A 21 3.35 -2.29 5.03
C LYS A 21 2.00 -2.70 5.62
N LYS A 22 1.87 -3.94 6.11
CA LYS A 22 0.66 -4.41 6.78
C LYS A 22 0.43 -3.73 8.14
N GLU A 23 1.49 -3.53 8.92
CA GLU A 23 1.44 -2.81 10.22
C GLU A 23 1.06 -1.33 10.05
N ILE A 24 1.48 -0.69 8.96
CA ILE A 24 1.04 0.67 8.61
C ILE A 24 -0.43 0.65 8.18
N ALA A 25 -0.80 -0.26 7.25
CA ALA A 25 -2.14 -0.32 6.69
C ALA A 25 -3.24 -0.64 7.71
N ASN A 26 -2.93 -1.43 8.75
CA ASN A 26 -3.88 -1.75 9.82
C ASN A 26 -3.82 -0.78 11.02
N GLY A 27 -2.98 0.27 10.94
CA GLY A 27 -2.84 1.28 11.98
C GLY A 27 -2.01 0.89 13.20
N ALA A 28 -1.35 -0.28 13.19
CA ALA A 28 -0.40 -0.64 14.26
C ALA A 28 0.79 0.33 14.32
N MET A 29 1.21 0.87 13.18
CA MET A 29 2.09 2.04 13.07
C MET A 29 1.28 3.23 12.56
N GLY A 30 0.81 4.07 13.50
CA GLY A 30 -0.09 5.17 13.18
C GLY A 30 0.59 6.32 12.41
N PRO A 31 -0.19 7.16 11.71
CA PRO A 31 0.31 8.38 11.08
C PRO A 31 1.09 9.27 12.06
N GLY A 32 2.19 9.87 11.60
CA GLY A 32 3.06 10.73 12.42
C GLY A 32 3.98 9.98 13.38
N SER A 33 3.78 8.66 13.57
CA SER A 33 4.61 7.87 14.47
C SER A 33 6.04 7.75 13.94
N ARG A 34 7.01 7.79 14.85
CA ARG A 34 8.43 7.73 14.49
C ARG A 34 8.81 6.31 14.07
N VAL A 35 9.54 6.22 12.95
CA VAL A 35 10.10 4.97 12.45
C VAL A 35 11.55 4.84 12.92
N ARG A 36 11.84 3.81 13.73
CA ARG A 36 13.18 3.56 14.26
C ARG A 36 13.71 2.21 13.76
N GLU A 37 14.75 2.26 12.91
CA GLU A 37 15.41 1.07 12.35
C GLU A 37 15.73 0.01 13.42
N ASN A 38 16.28 0.45 14.57
CA ASN A 38 16.72 -0.46 15.63
C ASN A 38 15.54 -1.21 16.25
N GLU A 39 14.44 -0.53 16.56
CA GLU A 39 13.25 -1.15 17.16
C GLU A 39 12.60 -2.16 16.21
N ILE A 40 12.65 -1.87 14.91
CA ILE A 40 12.12 -2.74 13.86
C ILE A 40 13.00 -3.99 13.67
N ALA A 41 14.33 -3.84 13.79
CA ALA A 41 15.29 -4.94 13.68
C ALA A 41 15.29 -5.88 14.90
N GLU A 42 15.00 -5.35 16.10
CA GLU A 42 14.98 -6.13 17.35
C GLU A 42 13.80 -7.11 17.43
N ARG A 43 12.63 -6.74 16.90
CA ARG A 43 11.38 -7.51 17.07
C ARG A 43 11.26 -8.82 16.26
N PRO A 44 12.06 -9.06 15.21
CA PRO A 44 12.10 -10.37 14.55
C PRO A 44 13.49 -11.03 14.40
N GLY A 45 14.54 -10.55 15.07
CA GLY A 45 15.89 -11.14 14.90
C GLY A 45 16.44 -10.99 13.47
N ILE A 46 15.98 -9.96 12.76
CA ILE A 46 16.40 -9.63 11.40
C ILE A 46 17.51 -8.59 11.47
N SER A 47 18.53 -8.73 10.63
CA SER A 47 19.64 -7.78 10.56
C SER A 47 19.19 -6.41 10.03
N ARG A 48 19.99 -5.37 10.30
CA ARG A 48 19.63 -3.98 9.96
C ARG A 48 19.56 -3.72 8.45
N THR A 49 20.29 -4.49 7.63
CA THR A 49 20.35 -4.32 6.18
C THR A 49 18.99 -4.55 5.48
N PRO A 50 18.31 -5.70 5.63
CA PRO A 50 16.99 -5.92 5.03
C PRO A 50 15.91 -4.98 5.61
N VAL A 51 16.02 -4.57 6.88
CA VAL A 51 15.12 -3.56 7.45
C VAL A 51 15.29 -2.22 6.74
N ARG A 52 16.52 -1.77 6.52
CA ARG A 52 16.78 -0.51 5.82
C ARG A 52 16.26 -0.53 4.39
N GLU A 53 16.41 -1.64 3.68
CA GLU A 53 15.88 -1.77 2.32
C GLU A 53 14.34 -1.72 2.30
N ALA A 54 13.69 -2.40 3.25
CA ALA A 54 12.25 -2.33 3.41
C ALA A 54 11.77 -0.89 3.69
N LEU A 55 12.45 -0.17 4.59
CA LEU A 55 12.14 1.22 4.91
C LEU A 55 12.34 2.15 3.70
N ARG A 56 13.42 1.96 2.94
CA ARG A 56 13.68 2.74 1.72
C ARG A 56 12.60 2.53 0.66
N ARG A 57 12.08 1.31 0.53
CA ARG A 57 10.93 1.03 -0.36
C ARG A 57 9.66 1.71 0.12
N LEU A 58 9.37 1.65 1.42
CA LEU A 58 8.21 2.33 2.01
C LEU A 58 8.30 3.86 1.87
N GLU A 59 9.51 4.42 1.96
CA GLU A 59 9.78 5.84 1.68
C GLU A 59 9.54 6.19 0.20
N ALA A 60 10.01 5.34 -0.72
CA ALA A 60 9.75 5.52 -2.16
C ALA A 60 8.26 5.43 -2.51
N GLU A 61 7.47 4.69 -1.74
CA GLU A 61 6.01 4.63 -1.85
C GLU A 61 5.28 5.77 -1.11
N GLY A 62 6.01 6.66 -0.42
CA GLY A 62 5.45 7.77 0.35
C GLY A 62 4.75 7.37 1.64
N LEU A 63 4.88 6.10 2.08
CA LEU A 63 4.34 5.62 3.37
C LEU A 63 5.17 6.09 4.56
N ILE A 64 6.45 6.42 4.30
CA ILE A 64 7.38 6.99 5.26
C ILE A 64 7.93 8.30 4.68
N VAL A 65 8.00 9.33 5.52
CA VAL A 65 8.55 10.65 5.15
C VAL A 65 9.51 11.14 6.20
N HIS A 66 10.41 12.06 5.82
CA HIS A 66 11.33 12.70 6.75
C HIS A 66 10.76 14.03 7.26
N ALA A 67 10.51 14.11 8.56
CA ALA A 67 10.04 15.33 9.22
C ALA A 67 11.19 16.05 9.95
N PRO A 68 11.22 17.41 9.91
CA PRO A 68 12.19 18.21 10.67
C PRO A 68 12.20 17.82 12.15
N HIS A 69 13.39 17.62 12.72
CA HIS A 69 13.62 17.26 14.13
C HIS A 69 13.05 15.90 14.60
N GLN A 70 12.30 15.19 13.75
CA GLN A 70 11.70 13.89 14.10
C GLN A 70 12.34 12.71 13.37
N GLY A 71 12.98 12.94 12.23
CA GLY A 71 13.55 11.88 11.41
C GLY A 71 12.48 11.22 10.56
N ALA A 72 12.60 9.92 10.30
CA ALA A 72 11.60 9.15 9.55
C ALA A 72 10.33 8.97 10.38
N ILE A 73 9.17 9.27 9.79
CA ILE A 73 7.84 9.12 10.38
C ILE A 73 6.90 8.43 9.38
N ILE A 74 5.83 7.81 9.88
CA ILE A 74 4.72 7.37 9.02
C ILE A 74 4.03 8.59 8.45
N ALA A 75 3.79 8.58 7.14
CA ALA A 75 3.14 9.69 6.45
C ALA A 75 1.75 9.99 7.02
N GLU A 76 1.45 11.28 7.17
CA GLU A 76 0.12 11.77 7.53
C GLU A 76 -0.60 12.22 6.26
N LEU A 77 -1.87 11.82 6.12
CA LEU A 77 -2.72 12.33 5.06
C LEU A 77 -3.15 13.73 5.43
N ASP A 78 -2.61 14.73 4.73
CA ASP A 78 -3.17 16.08 4.73
C ASP A 78 -4.51 16.08 3.98
N HIS A 79 -5.50 16.77 4.52
CA HIS A 79 -6.80 16.96 3.88
C HIS A 79 -6.65 17.54 2.46
N GLN A 80 -5.70 18.47 2.27
CA GLN A 80 -5.44 19.03 0.96
C GLN A 80 -4.90 17.97 -0.02
N ALA A 81 -3.99 17.11 0.44
CA ALA A 81 -3.46 16.01 -0.37
C ALA A 81 -4.55 15.00 -0.74
N VAL A 82 -5.54 14.77 0.13
CA VAL A 82 -6.70 13.92 -0.18
C VAL A 82 -7.53 14.53 -1.30
N ILE A 83 -7.81 15.84 -1.26
CA ILE A 83 -8.53 16.53 -2.34
C ILE A 83 -7.79 16.37 -3.66
N GLU A 84 -6.50 16.70 -3.69
CA GLU A 84 -5.67 16.62 -4.91
C GLU A 84 -5.62 15.20 -5.48
N LEU A 85 -5.56 14.19 -4.61
CA LEU A 85 -5.65 12.79 -5.01
C LEU A 85 -6.98 12.46 -5.69
N TYR A 86 -8.11 12.90 -5.13
CA TYR A 86 -9.42 12.64 -5.72
C TYR A 86 -9.63 13.38 -7.04
N ASP A 87 -9.11 14.60 -7.19
CA ASP A 87 -9.15 15.34 -8.47
C ASP A 87 -8.37 14.61 -9.57
N MET A 88 -7.19 14.07 -9.23
CA MET A 88 -6.41 13.24 -10.15
C MET A 88 -7.15 11.96 -10.53
N ARG A 89 -7.73 11.28 -9.53
CA ARG A 89 -8.49 10.04 -9.75
C ARG A 89 -9.70 10.28 -10.63
N GLU A 90 -10.49 11.32 -10.41
CA GLU A 90 -11.64 11.65 -11.26
C GLU A 90 -11.23 11.80 -12.74
N THR A 91 -10.10 12.49 -12.98
CA THR A 91 -9.58 12.71 -14.34
C THR A 91 -9.16 11.39 -15.01
N LEU A 92 -8.43 10.55 -14.28
CA LEU A 92 -7.89 9.28 -14.79
C LEU A 92 -8.98 8.21 -14.93
N GLU A 93 -9.74 7.98 -13.87
CA GLU A 93 -10.80 6.97 -13.82
C GLU A 93 -11.94 7.31 -14.77
N GLY A 94 -12.35 8.58 -14.89
CA GLY A 94 -13.36 8.99 -15.86
C GLY A 94 -12.93 8.73 -17.31
N THR A 95 -11.64 8.91 -17.60
CA THR A 95 -11.06 8.55 -18.90
C THR A 95 -11.02 7.04 -19.10
N ALA A 96 -10.55 6.29 -18.10
CA ALA A 96 -10.50 4.82 -18.15
C ALA A 96 -11.89 4.21 -18.35
N ALA A 97 -12.88 4.65 -17.58
CA ALA A 97 -14.28 4.21 -17.67
C ALA A 97 -14.86 4.48 -19.07
N ARG A 98 -14.57 5.66 -19.66
CA ARG A 98 -15.00 5.96 -21.03
C ARG A 98 -14.37 5.03 -22.08
N TYR A 99 -13.12 4.62 -21.89
CA TYR A 99 -12.47 3.65 -22.77
C TYR A 99 -13.04 2.24 -22.57
N ALA A 100 -13.22 1.81 -21.31
CA ALA A 100 -13.84 0.53 -20.97
C ALA A 100 -15.24 0.41 -21.58
N ALA A 101 -16.10 1.42 -21.40
CA ALA A 101 -17.46 1.41 -21.96
C ALA A 101 -17.52 1.27 -23.49
N ARG A 102 -16.44 1.62 -24.20
CA ARG A 102 -16.35 1.53 -25.67
C ARG A 102 -15.73 0.22 -26.17
N HIS A 103 -14.92 -0.44 -25.36
CA HIS A 103 -14.04 -1.53 -25.82
C HIS A 103 -14.09 -2.79 -24.96
N ALA A 104 -14.74 -2.76 -23.80
CA ALA A 104 -14.84 -3.91 -22.92
C ALA A 104 -15.50 -5.08 -23.65
N SER A 105 -14.92 -6.25 -23.47
CA SER A 105 -15.48 -7.53 -23.88
C SER A 105 -16.64 -7.93 -22.96
N GLU A 106 -17.47 -8.85 -23.43
CA GLU A 106 -18.57 -9.39 -22.62
C GLU A 106 -18.06 -10.04 -21.32
N ALA A 107 -16.90 -10.69 -21.37
CA ALA A 107 -16.28 -11.30 -20.19
C ALA A 107 -15.89 -10.23 -19.15
N GLU A 108 -15.26 -9.13 -19.58
CA GLU A 108 -14.90 -8.04 -18.66
C GLU A 108 -16.14 -7.33 -18.07
N ILE A 109 -17.24 -7.24 -18.84
CA ILE A 109 -18.51 -6.71 -18.34
C ILE A 109 -19.10 -7.64 -17.28
N GLN A 110 -19.06 -8.96 -17.51
CA GLN A 110 -19.51 -9.95 -16.55
C GLN A 110 -18.67 -9.89 -15.26
N ASP A 111 -17.34 -9.90 -15.38
CA ASP A 111 -16.42 -9.82 -14.24
C ASP A 111 -16.69 -8.56 -13.38
N LEU A 112 -16.94 -7.41 -14.03
CA LEU A 112 -17.31 -6.18 -13.34
C LEU A 112 -18.67 -6.30 -12.63
N GLY A 113 -19.65 -6.97 -13.24
CA GLY A 113 -20.95 -7.24 -12.63
C GLY A 113 -20.84 -8.08 -11.36
N GLU A 114 -20.07 -9.17 -11.41
CA GLU A 114 -19.81 -10.04 -10.26
C GLU A 114 -19.12 -9.28 -9.12
N LEU A 115 -18.20 -8.37 -9.45
CA LEU A 115 -17.51 -7.54 -8.47
C LEU A 115 -18.46 -6.55 -7.77
N VAL A 116 -19.38 -5.92 -8.53
CA VAL A 116 -20.40 -5.01 -7.98
C VAL A 116 -21.40 -5.76 -7.10
N GLU A 117 -21.80 -6.97 -7.48
CA GLU A 117 -22.66 -7.82 -6.63
C GLU A 117 -21.95 -8.16 -5.32
N SER A 118 -20.65 -8.51 -5.37
CA SER A 118 -19.86 -8.77 -4.16
C SER A 118 -19.77 -7.56 -3.22
N GLU A 119 -19.71 -6.33 -3.73
CA GLU A 119 -19.76 -5.14 -2.88
C GLU A 119 -21.08 -5.03 -2.10
N GLN A 120 -22.21 -5.34 -2.73
CA GLN A 120 -23.53 -5.28 -2.09
C GLN A 120 -23.65 -6.29 -0.95
N GLU A 121 -23.02 -7.46 -1.08
CA GLU A 121 -22.99 -8.49 -0.05
C GLU A 121 -22.12 -8.11 1.16
N ASN A 122 -21.15 -7.22 0.97
CA ASN A 122 -20.19 -6.80 1.99
C ASN A 122 -20.53 -5.44 2.63
N VAL A 123 -21.74 -4.91 2.42
CA VAL A 123 -22.19 -3.65 3.03
C VAL A 123 -22.09 -3.73 4.55
N GLY A 124 -21.31 -2.81 5.14
CA GLY A 124 -21.04 -2.75 6.57
C GLY A 124 -19.69 -3.34 6.99
N ASP A 125 -19.02 -4.10 6.11
CA ASP A 125 -17.61 -4.47 6.30
C ASP A 125 -16.71 -3.50 5.52
N TYR A 126 -16.27 -2.44 6.20
CA TYR A 126 -15.40 -1.42 5.61
C TYR A 126 -14.07 -1.98 5.09
N ASN A 127 -13.54 -3.05 5.69
CA ASN A 127 -12.28 -3.64 5.26
C ASN A 127 -12.45 -4.45 3.98
N ALA A 128 -13.52 -5.23 3.89
CA ALA A 128 -13.87 -5.97 2.67
C ALA A 128 -14.17 -5.01 1.52
N LEU A 129 -14.98 -3.98 1.76
CA LEU A 129 -15.30 -2.95 0.76
C LEU A 129 -14.05 -2.21 0.28
N ALA A 130 -13.11 -1.88 1.17
CA ALA A 130 -11.86 -1.22 0.77
C ALA A 130 -10.97 -2.12 -0.12
N GLN A 131 -11.01 -3.45 0.08
CA GLN A 131 -10.29 -4.41 -0.77
C GLN A 131 -10.94 -4.54 -2.14
N LEU A 132 -12.28 -4.61 -2.20
CA LEU A 132 -13.04 -4.65 -3.44
C LEU A 132 -12.87 -3.37 -4.26
N ASN A 133 -12.96 -2.20 -3.61
CA ASN A 133 -12.75 -0.91 -4.27
C ASN A 133 -11.37 -0.79 -4.92
N LYS A 134 -10.31 -1.35 -4.30
CA LYS A 134 -8.98 -1.40 -4.92
C LYS A 134 -8.92 -2.22 -6.20
N ALA A 135 -9.80 -3.20 -6.38
CA ALA A 135 -9.89 -3.97 -7.62
C ALA A 135 -10.69 -3.23 -8.71
N LEU A 136 -11.54 -2.27 -8.33
CA LEU A 136 -12.37 -1.47 -9.23
C LEU A 136 -11.68 -0.21 -9.78
N THR A 137 -10.64 0.27 -9.10
CA THR A 137 -10.02 1.58 -9.37
C THR A 137 -8.61 1.42 -9.95
N VAL A 138 -8.21 2.37 -10.80
CA VAL A 138 -6.86 2.42 -11.42
C VAL A 138 -5.76 2.58 -10.38
#